data_AF-A0A7C4M0Y3-F1
#
_entry.id   AF-A0A7C4M0Y3-F1
#
_cell.length_a   1.000
_cell.length_b   1.000
_cell.length_c   1.000
_cell.angle_alpha   90.00
_cell.angle_beta   90.00
_cell.angle_gamma   90.00
#
_symmetry.space_group_name_H-M   'P 1'
#
loop_
_entity.id
_entity.type
_entity.pdbx_description
1 polymer ?
#
loop_
_entity_poly.entity_id
_entity_poly.type
_entity_poly.pdbx_seq_one_letter_code
_entity_poly.pdbx_strand_id
1 'polypeptide(L)'
;MVFLCYNLFIMKNKNKKILIFIVFSFFSLAIVLFFNHTTAKTKKQEFEKSKKEILEKNLKIEDDKMFGFDLNKNDKKIYQKVFVPVTHFSSPKENISYSELKEVFSNYNQKIFSGNFILKENQRELLGFFGSKLNAKNIDSIEELKNIITTSDIALVPFDKLIPQLKVLKIDDQNILDKNIDIKNSKYPTIYIEGKTEGSNFQKEKNIQAVFTGVTAISRTVQTMIDLKRDHIFPARAIMDELKKSDIVHVNSENSFFDTCPTNPAESLILCGKTESIKSLKAIGTNIVDLNGNHQTDFGTEKFLESIGHLEENGMQYFGGGKNETDAAKILYKETSGTKIAFLSYAYFDSLNGKAYRNIANGERAGVNFYNLEKMNLNVAEASKNSDFVVVDYQFNETYSYTPLLKQREVFRSTIDAGADMVIGVQSHQPQEIEFYNDKIIFYGLGNLFFDQMWSEPTRQGVIPRLTFSNGRLLSIEILTTMLYDYAQPRFTTEEQRKNILINILPEKIN
;
A
#
# COMPACT_ATOMS: atom_id res chain seq x y z
N MET A 1 37.97 -13.17 33.99
CA MET A 1 39.07 -12.59 34.76
C MET A 1 40.16 -13.65 34.87
N VAL A 2 41.41 -13.28 34.54
CA VAL A 2 42.69 -13.99 34.69
C VAL A 2 43.15 -14.91 33.53
N PHE A 3 44.09 -14.35 32.77
CA PHE A 3 45.07 -14.95 31.86
C PHE A 3 46.04 -15.88 32.61
N LEU A 4 46.51 -16.96 31.95
CA LEU A 4 47.86 -17.47 32.17
C LEU A 4 48.35 -18.26 30.94
N CYS A 5 49.30 -17.66 30.22
CA CYS A 5 50.17 -18.31 29.24
C CYS A 5 51.17 -19.22 29.97
N TYR A 6 51.65 -20.30 29.35
CA TYR A 6 53.07 -20.66 29.44
C TYR A 6 53.51 -21.57 28.27
N ASN A 7 54.59 -21.13 27.62
CA ASN A 7 55.38 -21.85 26.62
C ASN A 7 56.12 -23.04 27.28
N LEU A 8 56.33 -24.12 26.52
CA LEU A 8 57.20 -25.22 26.90
C LEU A 8 58.12 -25.59 25.72
N PHE A 9 59.41 -25.31 25.88
CA PHE A 9 60.48 -25.86 25.06
C PHE A 9 61.36 -26.77 25.93
N ILE A 10 61.44 -28.02 25.48
CA ILE A 10 62.40 -29.12 25.66
C ILE A 10 63.58 -28.89 26.64
N MET A 11 63.80 -29.86 27.56
CA MET A 11 65.08 -30.56 27.69
C MET A 11 65.01 -31.86 28.51
N LYS A 12 65.59 -32.93 27.92
CA LYS A 12 65.97 -34.22 28.52
C LYS A 12 66.88 -34.02 29.74
N ASN A 13 66.77 -34.83 30.80
CA ASN A 13 67.65 -35.99 30.98
C ASN A 13 67.30 -36.90 32.18
N LYS A 14 67.82 -38.12 32.06
CA LYS A 14 67.74 -39.32 32.90
C LYS A 14 68.22 -39.13 34.35
N ASN A 15 67.40 -39.57 35.32
CA ASN A 15 67.75 -40.68 36.24
C ASN A 15 66.66 -40.97 37.30
N LYS A 16 66.19 -42.22 37.26
CA LYS A 16 65.74 -43.12 38.35
C LYS A 16 64.62 -42.69 39.33
N LYS A 17 63.53 -43.48 39.18
CA LYS A 17 62.67 -44.12 40.19
C LYS A 17 61.53 -43.28 40.81
N ILE A 18 60.37 -43.95 40.87
CA ILE A 18 59.09 -43.61 41.52
C ILE A 18 58.15 -42.76 40.65
N LEU A 19 57.19 -43.39 39.97
CA LEU A 19 55.74 -43.10 40.06
C LEU A 19 54.95 -44.03 39.12
N ILE A 20 54.53 -45.21 39.57
CA ILE A 20 53.42 -45.96 38.95
C ILE A 20 52.39 -46.16 40.05
N PHE A 21 51.59 -45.12 40.27
CA PHE A 21 50.22 -45.15 40.78
C PHE A 21 49.70 -43.72 40.55
N ILE A 22 48.46 -43.57 40.07
CA ILE A 22 47.81 -42.32 39.61
C ILE A 22 47.96 -42.04 38.11
N VAL A 23 47.44 -42.93 37.25
CA VAL A 23 46.93 -42.54 35.91
C VAL A 23 45.50 -43.06 35.65
N PHE A 24 44.99 -43.99 36.45
CA PHE A 24 43.63 -44.54 36.24
C PHE A 24 42.49 -43.78 36.94
N SER A 25 42.73 -42.65 37.61
CA SER A 25 41.69 -41.91 38.35
C SER A 25 41.29 -40.55 37.75
N PHE A 26 41.97 -40.06 36.72
CA PHE A 26 41.65 -38.75 36.12
C PHE A 26 40.86 -38.83 34.82
N PHE A 27 40.92 -39.96 34.10
CA PHE A 27 40.09 -40.17 32.91
C PHE A 27 38.62 -40.48 33.26
N SER A 28 38.36 -41.15 34.38
CA SER A 28 37.02 -41.41 34.88
C SER A 28 36.34 -40.15 35.43
N LEU A 29 37.08 -39.24 36.07
CA LEU A 29 36.52 -37.99 36.60
C LEU A 29 36.20 -36.98 35.49
N ALA A 30 37.01 -36.89 34.44
CA ALA A 30 36.74 -36.03 33.28
C ALA A 30 35.52 -36.50 32.48
N ILE A 31 35.33 -37.82 32.31
CA ILE A 31 34.15 -38.38 31.64
C ILE A 31 32.90 -38.18 32.52
N VAL A 32 32.98 -38.39 33.83
CA VAL A 32 31.84 -38.14 34.75
C VAL A 32 31.48 -36.65 34.82
N LEU A 33 32.46 -35.74 34.80
CA LEU A 33 32.19 -34.30 34.76
C LEU A 33 31.64 -33.84 33.41
N PHE A 34 32.09 -34.41 32.28
CA PHE A 34 31.56 -34.09 30.97
C PHE A 34 30.14 -34.65 30.78
N PHE A 35 29.84 -35.85 31.27
CA PHE A 35 28.49 -36.42 31.28
C PHE A 35 27.57 -35.68 32.26
N ASN A 36 28.04 -35.27 33.44
CA ASN A 36 27.24 -34.47 34.38
C ASN A 36 26.96 -33.05 33.86
N HIS A 37 27.93 -32.43 33.18
CA HIS A 37 27.74 -31.08 32.62
C HIS A 37 26.86 -31.10 31.38
N THR A 38 26.92 -32.14 30.55
CA THR A 38 26.00 -32.32 29.42
C THR A 38 24.60 -32.67 29.92
N THR A 39 24.43 -33.64 30.82
CA THR A 39 23.12 -33.98 31.41
C THR A 39 22.48 -32.84 32.20
N ALA A 40 23.26 -31.99 32.88
CA ALA A 40 22.75 -30.78 33.51
C ALA A 40 22.29 -29.74 32.47
N LYS A 41 22.96 -29.63 31.32
CA LYS A 41 22.58 -28.74 30.23
C LYS A 41 21.34 -29.23 29.50
N THR A 42 21.21 -30.54 29.27
CA THR A 42 19.98 -31.16 28.72
C THR A 42 18.82 -31.06 29.69
N LYS A 43 19.02 -31.34 30.98
CA LYS A 43 17.96 -31.17 32.00
C LYS A 43 17.54 -29.71 32.16
N LYS A 44 18.47 -28.75 32.05
CA LYS A 44 18.13 -27.32 32.05
C LYS A 44 17.35 -26.92 30.79
N GLN A 45 17.71 -27.45 29.62
CA GLN A 45 16.95 -27.24 28.38
C GLN A 45 15.57 -27.90 28.42
N GLU A 46 15.44 -29.11 28.95
CA GLU A 46 14.15 -29.77 29.17
C GLU A 46 13.31 -29.04 30.21
N PHE A 47 13.93 -28.52 31.27
CA PHE A 47 13.22 -27.73 32.28
C PHE A 47 12.74 -26.40 31.72
N GLU A 48 13.57 -25.66 30.98
CA GLU A 48 13.16 -24.43 30.29
C GLU A 48 12.12 -24.69 29.19
N LYS A 49 12.22 -25.82 28.47
CA LYS A 49 11.20 -26.25 27.50
C LYS A 49 9.88 -26.60 28.20
N SER A 50 9.94 -27.31 29.33
CA SER A 50 8.75 -27.62 30.13
C SER A 50 8.14 -26.36 30.75
N LYS A 51 8.96 -25.38 31.15
CA LYS A 51 8.52 -24.10 31.69
C LYS A 51 7.87 -23.25 30.62
N LYS A 52 8.40 -23.27 29.39
CA LYS A 52 7.81 -22.64 28.22
C LYS A 52 6.50 -23.32 27.80
N GLU A 53 6.46 -24.65 27.80
CA GLU A 53 5.23 -25.41 27.53
C GLU A 53 4.17 -25.18 28.62
N ILE A 54 4.55 -25.10 29.90
CA ILE A 54 3.64 -24.77 31.00
C ILE A 54 3.18 -23.30 30.92
N LEU A 55 4.05 -22.37 30.53
CA LEU A 55 3.69 -20.96 30.34
C LEU A 55 2.76 -20.79 29.13
N GLU A 56 3.04 -21.45 28.00
CA GLU A 56 2.16 -21.48 26.82
C GLU A 56 0.83 -22.18 27.10
N LYS A 57 0.84 -23.23 27.93
CA LYS A 57 -0.38 -23.93 28.35
C LYS A 57 -1.18 -23.12 29.37
N ASN A 58 -0.53 -22.38 30.27
CA ASN A 58 -1.18 -21.47 31.21
C ASN A 58 -1.70 -20.20 30.51
N LEU A 59 -0.99 -19.68 29.50
CA LEU A 59 -1.49 -18.61 28.61
C LEU A 59 -2.69 -19.10 27.81
N LYS A 60 -2.65 -20.32 27.26
CA LYS A 60 -3.82 -20.96 26.62
C LYS A 60 -4.99 -21.14 27.60
N ILE A 61 -4.73 -21.55 28.84
CA ILE A 61 -5.78 -21.76 29.85
C ILE A 61 -6.33 -20.42 30.36
N GLU A 62 -5.55 -19.33 30.38
CA GLU A 62 -6.06 -17.98 30.66
C GLU A 62 -6.84 -17.42 29.47
N ASP A 63 -6.42 -17.64 28.23
CA ASP A 63 -7.19 -17.28 27.02
C ASP A 63 -8.52 -18.09 26.94
N ASP A 64 -8.48 -19.39 27.23
CA ASP A 64 -9.67 -20.26 27.26
C ASP A 64 -10.58 -20.00 28.48
N LYS A 65 -10.08 -19.34 29.54
CA LYS A 65 -10.89 -18.95 30.71
C LYS A 65 -11.36 -17.50 30.66
N MET A 66 -10.71 -16.62 29.88
CA MET A 66 -11.22 -15.28 29.61
C MET A 66 -12.36 -15.33 28.59
N PHE A 67 -12.44 -16.39 27.78
CA PHE A 67 -13.55 -16.68 26.86
C PHE A 67 -14.16 -18.04 27.20
N GLY A 68 -15.22 -18.07 28.02
CA GLY A 68 -15.94 -19.28 28.39
C GLY A 68 -16.74 -19.92 27.25
N PHE A 69 -16.10 -20.29 26.14
CA PHE A 69 -16.73 -20.97 25.01
C PHE A 69 -15.99 -22.28 24.69
N ASP A 70 -16.64 -23.40 25.04
CA ASP A 70 -16.25 -24.74 24.62
C ASP A 70 -16.57 -24.91 23.13
N LEU A 71 -15.56 -24.72 22.26
CA LEU A 71 -15.68 -24.82 20.80
C LEU A 71 -16.11 -26.19 20.28
N ASN A 72 -16.23 -27.20 21.16
CA ASN A 72 -16.52 -28.59 20.79
C ASN A 72 -17.93 -29.06 21.18
N LYS A 73 -18.85 -28.17 21.58
CA LYS A 73 -20.24 -28.53 21.87
C LYS A 73 -21.25 -27.71 21.07
N ASN A 74 -21.93 -28.44 20.17
CA ASN A 74 -23.15 -28.09 19.43
C ASN A 74 -23.00 -27.19 18.19
N ASP A 75 -23.90 -27.37 17.23
CA ASP A 75 -24.10 -26.69 15.94
C ASP A 75 -24.29 -25.15 16.01
N LYS A 76 -23.72 -24.47 17.01
CA LYS A 76 -23.77 -23.03 17.18
C LYS A 76 -22.65 -22.37 16.39
N LYS A 77 -23.01 -21.60 15.36
CA LYS A 77 -22.04 -20.80 14.60
C LYS A 77 -21.60 -19.60 15.46
N ILE A 78 -20.30 -19.37 15.52
CA ILE A 78 -19.68 -18.24 16.21
C ILE A 78 -19.38 -17.18 15.14
N TYR A 79 -19.87 -15.95 15.33
CA TYR A 79 -19.55 -14.84 14.46
C TYR A 79 -18.53 -13.90 15.10
N GLN A 80 -17.73 -13.28 14.24
CA GLN A 80 -16.63 -12.42 14.63
C GLN A 80 -16.96 -10.96 14.31
N LYS A 81 -16.88 -10.09 15.31
CA LYS A 81 -16.93 -8.64 15.15
C LYS A 81 -15.56 -8.05 15.43
N VAL A 82 -14.95 -7.46 14.41
CA VAL A 82 -13.63 -6.81 14.46
C VAL A 82 -13.81 -5.30 14.55
N PHE A 83 -13.10 -4.69 15.49
CA PHE A 83 -12.96 -3.25 15.62
C PHE A 83 -11.57 -2.80 15.18
N VAL A 84 -11.54 -1.66 14.50
CA VAL A 84 -10.36 -1.12 13.85
C VAL A 84 -10.05 0.24 14.46
N PRO A 85 -8.82 0.46 14.96
CA PRO A 85 -8.37 1.79 15.32
C PRO A 85 -8.25 2.65 14.06
N VAL A 86 -8.91 3.79 14.08
CA VAL A 86 -8.88 4.77 13.00
C VAL A 86 -8.55 6.15 13.55
N THR A 87 -8.01 7.01 12.70
CA THR A 87 -7.75 8.42 12.99
C THR A 87 -8.16 9.27 11.79
N HIS A 88 -8.10 10.59 11.91
CA HIS A 88 -8.35 11.49 10.78
C HIS A 88 -7.39 11.17 9.61
N PHE A 89 -7.88 11.28 8.37
CA PHE A 89 -7.10 10.96 7.16
C PHE A 89 -5.72 11.63 7.13
N SER A 90 -5.66 12.89 7.56
CA SER A 90 -4.44 13.70 7.56
C SER A 90 -3.51 13.45 8.75
N SER A 91 -3.83 12.50 9.65
CA SER A 91 -2.97 12.21 10.81
C SER A 91 -1.60 11.68 10.36
N PRO A 92 -0.48 12.10 10.99
CA PRO A 92 0.83 11.50 10.74
C PRO A 92 0.99 10.11 11.35
N LYS A 93 0.06 9.65 12.20
CA LYS A 93 0.10 8.33 12.84
C LYS A 93 -0.30 7.25 11.84
N GLU A 94 0.51 6.20 11.73
CA GLU A 94 0.27 5.03 10.86
C GLU A 94 0.13 3.72 11.66
N ASN A 95 0.70 3.68 12.86
CA ASN A 95 0.76 2.49 13.72
C ASN A 95 0.50 2.88 15.17
N ILE A 96 -0.03 1.95 15.94
CA ILE A 96 -0.19 2.02 17.39
C ILE A 96 0.22 0.68 18.00
N SER A 97 0.94 0.67 19.11
CA SER A 97 1.20 -0.60 19.79
C SER A 97 -0.06 -1.14 20.46
N TYR A 98 -0.15 -2.46 20.63
CA TYR A 98 -1.29 -3.05 21.35
C TYR A 98 -1.40 -2.52 22.79
N SER A 99 -0.27 -2.26 23.46
CA SER A 99 -0.23 -1.66 24.79
C SER A 99 -0.80 -0.24 24.81
N GLU A 100 -0.41 0.61 23.86
CA GLU A 100 -0.93 1.98 23.75
C GLU A 100 -2.44 1.96 23.45
N LEU A 101 -2.90 1.05 22.58
CA LEU A 101 -4.33 0.88 22.32
C LEU A 101 -5.10 0.55 23.61
N LYS A 102 -4.61 -0.41 24.41
CA LYS A 102 -5.23 -0.74 25.70
C LYS A 102 -5.20 0.45 26.65
N GLU A 103 -4.10 1.20 26.71
CA GLU A 103 -3.95 2.36 27.59
C GLU A 103 -4.94 3.47 27.22
N VAL A 104 -5.01 3.83 25.94
CA VAL A 104 -5.90 4.89 25.43
C VAL A 104 -7.36 4.58 25.73
N PHE A 105 -7.81 3.34 25.53
CA PHE A 105 -9.21 2.96 25.73
C PHE A 105 -9.55 2.42 27.12
N SER A 106 -8.58 2.28 28.04
CA SER A 106 -8.82 1.83 29.43
C SER A 106 -8.54 2.89 30.50
N ASN A 107 -7.53 3.73 30.28
CA ASN A 107 -7.09 4.73 31.27
C ASN A 107 -7.03 6.13 30.67
N TYR A 108 -7.29 6.28 29.36
CA TYR A 108 -7.22 7.51 28.60
C TYR A 108 -5.97 8.34 28.87
N ASN A 109 -4.92 8.10 28.08
CA ASN A 109 -3.67 8.86 28.15
C ASN A 109 -3.63 9.95 27.06
N GLN A 110 -3.88 11.20 27.48
CA GLN A 110 -3.83 12.39 26.62
C GLN A 110 -2.46 12.64 25.96
N LYS A 111 -1.39 11.97 26.42
CA LYS A 111 -0.06 12.10 25.80
C LYS A 111 0.06 11.35 24.47
N ILE A 112 -0.81 10.38 24.22
CA ILE A 112 -0.77 9.56 22.99
C ILE A 112 -1.75 10.12 21.96
N PHE A 113 -2.98 10.41 22.38
CA PHE A 113 -4.04 11.03 21.58
C PHE A 113 -4.80 12.07 22.40
N SER A 114 -5.26 13.15 21.76
CA SER A 114 -6.02 14.24 22.39
C SER A 114 -7.47 13.89 22.70
N GLY A 115 -7.97 12.81 22.09
CA GLY A 115 -9.34 12.35 22.17
C GLY A 115 -9.46 10.91 21.69
N ASN A 116 -10.41 10.18 22.28
CA ASN A 116 -10.73 8.81 21.89
C ASN A 116 -12.24 8.57 21.78
N PHE A 117 -12.67 7.90 20.72
CA PHE A 117 -14.08 7.76 20.38
C PHE A 117 -14.49 6.31 20.11
N ILE A 118 -15.75 5.99 20.42
CA ILE A 118 -16.41 4.74 20.03
C ILE A 118 -17.84 5.04 19.59
N LEU A 119 -18.37 4.24 18.66
CA LEU A 119 -19.81 4.30 18.36
C LEU A 119 -20.59 3.81 19.59
N LYS A 120 -21.59 4.58 20.00
CA LYS A 120 -22.42 4.33 21.18
C LYS A 120 -23.08 2.95 21.13
N GLU A 121 -23.52 2.53 19.95
CA GLU A 121 -24.08 1.19 19.71
C GLU A 121 -23.11 0.04 20.02
N ASN A 122 -21.80 0.32 20.07
CA ASN A 122 -20.76 -0.68 20.30
C ASN A 122 -20.18 -0.70 21.71
N GLN A 123 -20.65 0.18 22.59
CA GLN A 123 -20.14 0.29 23.95
C GLN A 123 -20.23 -1.03 24.71
N ARG A 124 -21.36 -1.74 24.62
CA ARG A 124 -21.56 -3.03 25.31
C ARG A 124 -20.56 -4.10 24.86
N GLU A 125 -20.28 -4.13 23.58
CA GLU A 125 -19.39 -5.11 22.97
C GLU A 125 -17.95 -4.80 23.39
N LEU A 126 -17.53 -3.54 23.27
CA LEU A 126 -16.19 -3.10 23.68
C LEU A 126 -15.95 -3.24 25.19
N LEU A 127 -16.98 -3.13 26.04
CA LEU A 127 -16.89 -3.50 27.46
C LEU A 127 -16.51 -4.98 27.67
N GLY A 128 -16.89 -5.88 26.76
CA GLY A 128 -16.46 -7.27 26.78
C GLY A 128 -14.96 -7.44 26.53
N PHE A 129 -14.34 -6.55 25.75
CA PHE A 129 -12.91 -6.61 25.42
C PHE A 129 -12.02 -5.80 26.38
N PHE A 130 -12.48 -4.62 26.80
CA PHE A 130 -11.74 -3.72 27.71
C PHE A 130 -12.12 -3.90 29.19
N GLY A 131 -13.19 -4.63 29.49
CA GLY A 131 -13.75 -4.75 30.83
C GLY A 131 -14.37 -3.44 31.32
N SER A 132 -14.60 -3.36 32.63
CA SER A 132 -15.11 -2.14 33.29
C SER A 132 -14.20 -0.92 33.19
N LYS A 133 -12.99 -1.09 32.64
CA LYS A 133 -12.04 -0.01 32.41
C LYS A 133 -12.29 0.76 31.12
N LEU A 134 -13.19 0.31 30.23
CA LEU A 134 -13.46 1.03 28.98
C LEU A 134 -13.73 2.52 29.27
N ASN A 135 -12.90 3.39 28.71
CA ASN A 135 -13.02 4.84 28.82
C ASN A 135 -12.83 5.45 27.44
N ALA A 136 -13.94 5.89 26.82
CA ALA A 136 -13.96 6.58 25.55
C ALA A 136 -15.22 7.44 25.42
N LYS A 137 -15.17 8.47 24.58
CA LYS A 137 -16.34 9.30 24.26
C LYS A 137 -17.26 8.53 23.31
N ASN A 138 -18.54 8.47 23.66
CA ASN A 138 -19.56 7.92 22.79
C ASN A 138 -19.99 8.93 21.72
N ILE A 139 -20.14 8.45 20.51
CA ILE A 139 -20.69 9.19 19.36
C ILE A 139 -21.83 8.38 18.73
N ASP A 140 -22.80 9.05 18.12
CA ASP A 140 -24.03 8.42 17.64
C ASP A 140 -23.88 7.81 16.24
N SER A 141 -22.90 8.25 15.43
CA SER A 141 -22.71 7.70 14.08
C SER A 141 -21.30 7.89 13.51
N ILE A 142 -20.99 7.14 12.44
CA ILE A 142 -19.74 7.31 11.67
C ILE A 142 -19.67 8.68 10.99
N GLU A 143 -20.81 9.25 10.61
CA GLU A 143 -20.90 10.57 9.98
C GLU A 143 -20.58 11.68 10.99
N GLU A 144 -21.06 11.54 12.22
CA GLU A 144 -20.64 12.42 13.32
C GLU A 144 -19.14 12.30 13.56
N LEU A 145 -18.58 11.07 13.63
CA LEU A 145 -17.15 10.86 13.82
C LEU A 145 -16.32 11.61 12.76
N LYS A 146 -16.68 11.42 11.48
CA LYS A 146 -16.00 12.04 10.34
C LYS A 146 -15.87 13.54 10.50
N ASN A 147 -16.89 14.19 11.04
CA ASN A 147 -16.98 15.66 11.14
C ASN A 147 -16.28 16.23 12.39
N ILE A 148 -16.02 15.41 13.42
CA ILE A 148 -15.45 15.90 14.69
C ILE A 148 -14.03 15.41 14.98
N ILE A 149 -13.60 14.30 14.36
CA ILE A 149 -12.30 13.69 14.64
C ILE A 149 -11.17 14.56 14.08
N THR A 150 -10.16 14.85 14.90
CA THR A 150 -8.98 15.61 14.48
C THR A 150 -7.78 14.71 14.19
N THR A 151 -6.72 15.28 13.60
CA THR A 151 -5.44 14.60 13.33
C THR A 151 -4.74 14.02 14.57
N SER A 152 -5.15 14.47 15.77
CA SER A 152 -4.60 14.05 17.06
C SER A 152 -5.50 13.09 17.84
N ASP A 153 -6.64 12.70 17.27
CA ASP A 153 -7.62 11.81 17.89
C ASP A 153 -7.56 10.39 17.34
N ILE A 154 -8.19 9.46 18.04
CA ILE A 154 -8.36 8.06 17.63
C ILE A 154 -9.80 7.61 17.87
N ALA A 155 -10.28 6.66 17.09
CA ALA A 155 -11.54 5.98 17.33
C ALA A 155 -11.40 4.47 17.13
N LEU A 156 -12.28 3.70 17.78
CA LEU A 156 -12.48 2.28 17.46
C LEU A 156 -13.83 2.14 16.74
N VAL A 157 -13.78 1.72 15.48
CA VAL A 157 -14.97 1.54 14.65
C VAL A 157 -15.08 0.08 14.17
N PRO A 158 -16.30 -0.47 13.99
CA PRO A 158 -16.47 -1.75 13.33
C PRO A 158 -15.85 -1.75 11.93
N PHE A 159 -15.23 -2.86 11.51
CA PHE A 159 -14.62 -2.99 10.18
C PHE A 159 -15.56 -2.64 9.01
N ASP A 160 -16.82 -3.08 9.09
CA ASP A 160 -17.88 -2.79 8.11
C ASP A 160 -18.36 -1.33 8.12
N LYS A 161 -17.90 -0.51 9.08
CA LYS A 161 -18.17 0.92 9.18
C LYS A 161 -16.98 1.80 8.77
N LEU A 162 -15.87 1.22 8.32
CA LEU A 162 -14.74 1.98 7.77
C LEU A 162 -15.18 2.87 6.60
N ILE A 163 -14.64 4.08 6.51
CA ILE A 163 -14.87 5.05 5.42
C ILE A 163 -13.53 5.66 4.98
N PRO A 164 -13.37 6.08 3.71
CA PRO A 164 -12.08 6.54 3.17
C PRO A 164 -11.54 7.83 3.82
N GLN A 165 -12.40 8.63 4.45
CA GLN A 165 -12.04 9.84 5.20
C GLN A 165 -11.34 9.55 6.55
N LEU A 166 -11.31 8.28 6.97
CA LEU A 166 -10.64 7.84 8.18
C LEU A 166 -9.45 6.95 7.81
N LYS A 167 -8.28 7.28 8.34
CA LYS A 167 -7.08 6.47 8.20
C LYS A 167 -7.16 5.27 9.14
N VAL A 168 -6.95 4.08 8.61
CA VAL A 168 -6.81 2.85 9.40
C VAL A 168 -5.41 2.80 9.99
N LEU A 169 -5.31 2.58 11.30
CA LEU A 169 -4.04 2.37 12.00
C LEU A 169 -3.67 0.88 12.02
N LYS A 170 -2.38 0.62 11.83
CA LYS A 170 -1.76 -0.69 12.08
C LYS A 170 -1.69 -0.93 13.59
N ILE A 171 -1.71 -2.19 14.01
CA ILE A 171 -1.43 -2.58 15.40
C ILE A 171 -0.18 -3.45 15.41
N ASP A 172 0.87 -3.00 16.10
CA ASP A 172 2.17 -3.68 16.12
C ASP A 172 2.64 -4.03 14.69
N ASP A 173 2.52 -3.06 13.77
CA ASP A 173 2.83 -3.16 12.33
C ASP A 173 1.96 -4.14 11.52
N GLN A 174 0.97 -4.80 12.14
CA GLN A 174 -0.02 -5.60 11.42
C GLN A 174 -1.11 -4.68 10.86
N ASN A 175 -1.42 -4.82 9.58
CA ASN A 175 -2.50 -4.10 8.93
C ASN A 175 -3.71 -5.03 8.74
N ILE A 176 -4.87 -4.65 9.28
CA ILE A 176 -6.13 -5.38 9.11
C ILE A 176 -6.57 -5.52 7.64
N LEU A 177 -6.11 -4.62 6.78
CA LEU A 177 -6.43 -4.63 5.35
C LEU A 177 -5.52 -5.55 4.54
N ASP A 178 -4.46 -6.12 5.14
CA ASP A 178 -3.57 -7.05 4.45
C ASP A 178 -4.29 -8.35 4.11
N LYS A 179 -4.13 -8.83 2.88
CA LYS A 179 -4.74 -10.10 2.42
C LYS A 179 -4.35 -11.32 3.27
N ASN A 180 -3.13 -11.29 3.82
CA ASN A 180 -2.57 -12.39 4.59
C ASN A 180 -2.78 -12.24 6.11
N ILE A 181 -3.58 -11.27 6.56
CA ILE A 181 -3.84 -11.09 7.99
C ILE A 181 -4.43 -12.37 8.60
N ASP A 182 -3.83 -12.81 9.70
CA ASP A 182 -4.35 -13.87 10.55
C ASP A 182 -5.08 -13.23 11.73
N ILE A 183 -6.37 -13.00 11.52
CA ILE A 183 -7.20 -12.27 12.49
C ILE A 183 -7.24 -12.95 13.86
N LYS A 184 -7.14 -14.28 13.92
CA LYS A 184 -7.20 -15.06 15.17
C LYS A 184 -6.00 -14.78 16.06
N ASN A 185 -4.83 -14.60 15.45
CA ASN A 185 -3.58 -14.29 16.14
C ASN A 185 -3.25 -12.79 16.12
N SER A 186 -4.13 -11.96 15.58
CA SER A 186 -3.95 -10.51 15.54
C SER A 186 -4.26 -9.87 16.89
N LYS A 187 -3.86 -8.59 17.03
CA LYS A 187 -4.12 -7.77 18.21
C LYS A 187 -5.31 -6.81 18.05
N TYR A 188 -6.05 -6.94 16.95
CA TYR A 188 -7.26 -6.16 16.71
C TYR A 188 -8.38 -6.58 17.68
N PRO A 189 -9.07 -5.63 18.35
CA PRO A 189 -10.17 -5.96 19.24
C PRO A 189 -11.24 -6.78 18.49
N THR A 190 -11.37 -8.03 18.90
CA THR A 190 -12.19 -9.03 18.23
C THR A 190 -13.13 -9.65 19.25
N ILE A 191 -14.41 -9.67 18.93
CA ILE A 191 -15.46 -10.23 19.79
C ILE A 191 -16.14 -11.37 19.06
N TYR A 192 -16.27 -12.49 19.77
CA TYR A 192 -16.96 -13.68 19.30
C TYR A 192 -18.33 -13.76 19.95
N ILE A 193 -19.36 -13.92 19.13
CA ILE A 193 -20.74 -13.92 19.60
C ILE A 193 -21.46 -15.14 18.99
N GLU A 194 -22.33 -15.80 19.75
CA GLU A 194 -23.13 -16.93 19.26
C GLU A 194 -24.29 -16.43 18.36
N GLY A 195 -24.45 -16.97 17.14
CA GLY A 195 -25.52 -16.52 16.22
C GLY A 195 -25.58 -17.20 14.83
N LYS A 196 -26.45 -16.71 13.92
CA LYS A 196 -26.52 -17.16 12.51
C LYS A 196 -25.43 -16.48 11.64
N THR A 197 -25.06 -17.10 10.51
CA THR A 197 -23.87 -16.81 9.68
C THR A 197 -23.74 -15.41 9.07
N GLU A 198 -24.79 -14.60 9.03
CA GLU A 198 -24.80 -13.30 8.33
C GLU A 198 -24.14 -12.15 9.14
N GLY A 199 -23.59 -12.41 10.33
CA GLY A 199 -23.18 -11.39 11.30
C GLY A 199 -21.69 -11.05 11.40
N SER A 200 -20.78 -11.68 10.65
CA SER A 200 -19.36 -11.26 10.72
C SER A 200 -19.13 -10.03 9.88
N ASN A 201 -18.55 -9.00 10.49
CA ASN A 201 -18.27 -7.74 9.82
C ASN A 201 -16.91 -7.70 9.10
N PHE A 202 -16.16 -8.80 9.13
CA PHE A 202 -14.84 -8.91 8.51
C PHE A 202 -14.77 -10.18 7.65
N GLN A 203 -14.59 -9.98 6.35
CA GLN A 203 -14.53 -11.04 5.34
C GLN A 203 -13.38 -10.74 4.39
N LYS A 204 -12.16 -11.17 4.76
CA LYS A 204 -10.95 -10.77 4.04
C LYS A 204 -10.92 -11.21 2.59
N GLU A 205 -11.56 -12.33 2.27
CA GLU A 205 -11.70 -12.88 0.92
C GLU A 205 -12.52 -11.98 -0.01
N LYS A 206 -13.31 -11.07 0.54
CA LYS A 206 -14.07 -10.08 -0.21
C LYS A 206 -13.32 -8.77 -0.41
N ASN A 207 -12.18 -8.59 0.26
CA ASN A 207 -11.41 -7.38 0.14
C ASN A 207 -10.63 -7.40 -1.17
N ILE A 208 -10.75 -6.32 -1.95
CA ILE A 208 -9.90 -6.09 -3.11
C ILE A 208 -9.03 -4.87 -2.86
N GLN A 209 -7.82 -4.89 -3.41
CA GLN A 209 -6.90 -3.75 -3.35
C GLN A 209 -6.55 -3.27 -4.74
N ALA A 210 -6.63 -1.96 -4.94
CA ALA A 210 -6.21 -1.29 -6.16
C ALA A 210 -5.14 -0.24 -5.85
N VAL A 211 -4.02 -0.25 -6.57
CA VAL A 211 -2.99 0.80 -6.50
C VAL A 211 -2.95 1.59 -7.78
N PHE A 212 -2.76 2.90 -7.65
CA PHE A 212 -2.65 3.83 -8.77
C PHE A 212 -1.31 4.52 -8.72
N THR A 213 -0.57 4.51 -9.82
CA THR A 213 0.75 5.16 -9.87
C THR A 213 0.69 6.46 -10.66
N GLY A 214 1.64 7.34 -10.39
CA GLY A 214 1.89 8.51 -11.22
C GLY A 214 2.59 8.19 -12.54
N VAL A 215 3.23 9.23 -13.09
CA VAL A 215 3.75 9.25 -14.45
C VAL A 215 4.83 8.18 -14.66
N THR A 216 4.65 7.36 -15.69
CA THR A 216 5.63 6.38 -16.15
C THR A 216 6.10 6.73 -17.55
N ALA A 217 7.33 7.20 -17.63
CA ALA A 217 8.05 7.50 -18.85
C ALA A 217 9.39 6.75 -18.84
N ILE A 218 9.37 5.45 -19.18
CA ILE A 218 10.59 4.64 -19.30
C ILE A 218 11.26 4.97 -20.64
N SER A 219 11.92 6.12 -20.64
CA SER A 219 12.61 6.73 -21.77
C SER A 219 13.93 7.33 -21.27
N ARG A 220 14.71 7.93 -22.17
CA ARG A 220 15.91 8.72 -21.83
C ARG A 220 16.84 8.02 -20.84
N THR A 221 17.09 8.64 -19.68
CA THR A 221 18.01 8.12 -18.67
C THR A 221 17.46 6.86 -18.00
N VAL A 222 16.13 6.70 -17.89
CA VAL A 222 15.54 5.46 -17.34
C VAL A 222 15.94 4.26 -18.22
N GLN A 223 15.78 4.39 -19.54
CA GLN A 223 16.20 3.34 -20.50
C GLN A 223 17.72 3.14 -20.46
N THR A 224 18.50 4.22 -20.35
CA THR A 224 19.96 4.14 -20.22
C THR A 224 20.38 3.36 -18.98
N MET A 225 19.69 3.54 -17.85
CA MET A 225 19.95 2.81 -16.61
C MET A 225 19.59 1.33 -16.74
N ILE A 226 18.48 0.99 -17.41
CA ILE A 226 18.15 -0.40 -17.73
C ILE A 226 19.27 -1.05 -18.55
N ASP A 227 19.73 -0.38 -19.61
CA ASP A 227 20.75 -0.89 -20.52
C ASP A 227 22.11 -1.07 -19.79
N LEU A 228 22.55 -0.05 -19.03
CA LEU A 228 23.81 -0.08 -18.29
C LEU A 228 23.83 -1.14 -17.19
N LYS A 229 22.71 -1.33 -16.49
CA LYS A 229 22.57 -2.34 -15.43
C LYS A 229 22.34 -3.74 -15.99
N ARG A 230 21.95 -3.86 -17.27
CA ARG A 230 21.51 -5.12 -17.90
C ARG A 230 20.40 -5.80 -17.10
N ASP A 231 19.48 -4.99 -16.56
CA ASP A 231 18.36 -5.44 -15.72
C ASP A 231 17.08 -4.73 -16.17
N HIS A 232 16.28 -5.40 -17.00
CA HIS A 232 15.04 -4.85 -17.56
C HIS A 232 13.97 -4.49 -16.52
N ILE A 233 14.13 -4.94 -15.28
CA ILE A 233 13.22 -4.63 -14.18
C ILE A 233 13.85 -3.71 -13.14
N PHE A 234 15.01 -3.11 -13.43
CA PHE A 234 15.75 -2.23 -12.52
C PHE A 234 14.88 -1.12 -11.90
N PRO A 235 14.03 -0.38 -12.66
CA PRO A 235 13.11 0.59 -12.10
C PRO A 235 12.17 0.02 -11.03
N ALA A 236 11.66 -1.19 -11.26
CA ALA A 236 10.64 -1.83 -10.43
C ALA A 236 11.17 -2.47 -9.14
N ARG A 237 12.47 -2.81 -9.09
CA ARG A 237 13.09 -3.67 -8.04
C ARG A 237 12.71 -3.29 -6.60
N ALA A 238 12.73 -2.00 -6.28
CA ALA A 238 12.59 -1.53 -4.90
C ALA A 238 11.14 -1.42 -4.41
N ILE A 239 10.16 -1.47 -5.33
CA ILE A 239 8.74 -1.29 -4.99
C ILE A 239 7.86 -2.48 -5.39
N MET A 240 8.36 -3.38 -6.23
CA MET A 240 7.55 -4.44 -6.84
C MET A 240 6.84 -5.37 -5.86
N ASP A 241 7.51 -5.75 -4.76
CA ASP A 241 6.96 -6.73 -3.83
C ASP A 241 5.77 -6.16 -3.04
N GLU A 242 5.73 -4.84 -2.88
CA GLU A 242 4.64 -4.15 -2.23
C GLU A 242 3.46 -3.93 -3.19
N LEU A 243 3.72 -3.52 -4.44
CA LEU A 243 2.66 -3.25 -5.41
C LEU A 243 1.95 -4.51 -5.89
N LYS A 244 2.67 -5.63 -6.06
CA LYS A 244 2.10 -6.94 -6.46
C LYS A 244 1.09 -7.52 -5.47
N LYS A 245 1.01 -6.99 -4.26
CA LYS A 245 0.02 -7.43 -3.27
C LYS A 245 -1.40 -7.06 -3.69
N SER A 246 -1.55 -6.03 -4.53
CA SER A 246 -2.85 -5.52 -4.98
C SER A 246 -3.42 -6.31 -6.15
N ASP A 247 -4.76 -6.40 -6.22
CA ASP A 247 -5.48 -7.10 -7.31
C ASP A 247 -5.48 -6.28 -8.60
N ILE A 248 -5.52 -4.96 -8.46
CA ILE A 248 -5.44 -4.01 -9.56
C ILE A 248 -4.18 -3.17 -9.36
N VAL A 249 -3.33 -3.15 -10.38
CA VAL A 249 -2.14 -2.30 -10.42
C VAL A 249 -2.25 -1.45 -11.67
N HIS A 250 -2.66 -0.20 -11.46
CA HIS A 250 -2.81 0.82 -12.49
C HIS A 250 -1.49 1.56 -12.71
N VAL A 251 -1.10 1.72 -13.98
CA VAL A 251 0.02 2.57 -14.38
C VAL A 251 -0.42 3.59 -15.42
N ASN A 252 -0.07 4.85 -15.19
CA ASN A 252 -0.14 5.89 -16.22
C ASN A 252 1.12 5.86 -17.09
N SER A 253 0.97 5.49 -18.37
CA SER A 253 2.07 5.42 -19.34
C SER A 253 2.09 6.69 -20.19
N GLU A 254 3.24 7.36 -20.23
CA GLU A 254 3.38 8.62 -20.95
C GLU A 254 3.92 8.43 -22.38
N ASN A 255 4.66 7.36 -22.63
CA ASN A 255 5.32 7.08 -23.91
C ASN A 255 5.01 5.70 -24.48
N SER A 256 5.29 5.52 -25.78
CA SER A 256 5.22 4.23 -26.49
C SER A 256 6.46 3.36 -26.32
N PHE A 257 6.27 2.03 -26.42
CA PHE A 257 7.31 1.01 -26.38
C PHE A 257 7.46 0.29 -27.73
N PHE A 258 8.68 0.20 -28.26
CA PHE A 258 8.99 -0.53 -29.50
C PHE A 258 10.49 -0.86 -29.62
N ASP A 259 10.84 -1.88 -30.39
CA ASP A 259 12.21 -2.44 -30.41
C ASP A 259 13.28 -1.44 -30.91
N THR A 260 12.92 -0.65 -31.91
CA THR A 260 13.83 0.32 -32.55
C THR A 260 13.86 1.68 -31.86
N CYS A 261 13.36 1.80 -30.62
CA CYS A 261 13.42 3.05 -29.88
C CYS A 261 14.88 3.47 -29.66
N PRO A 262 15.31 4.66 -30.14
CA PRO A 262 16.66 5.15 -29.93
C PRO A 262 16.90 5.47 -28.45
N THR A 263 18.14 5.31 -28.00
CA THR A 263 18.57 5.86 -26.71
C THR A 263 18.66 7.38 -26.84
N ASN A 264 17.60 8.08 -26.44
CA ASN A 264 17.54 9.54 -26.49
C ASN A 264 18.31 10.17 -25.31
N PRO A 265 18.92 11.35 -25.51
CA PRO A 265 19.57 12.10 -24.44
C PRO A 265 18.55 12.57 -23.40
N ALA A 266 19.04 12.90 -22.20
CA ALA A 266 18.21 13.33 -21.07
C ALA A 266 17.41 14.61 -21.38
N GLU A 267 17.81 15.43 -22.35
CA GLU A 267 17.15 16.68 -22.69
C GLU A 267 16.08 16.53 -23.78
N SER A 268 15.92 15.33 -24.36
CA SER A 268 14.96 15.09 -25.42
C SER A 268 13.51 15.16 -24.92
N LEU A 269 12.67 15.96 -25.59
CA LEU A 269 11.22 15.95 -25.40
C LEU A 269 10.50 15.01 -26.37
N ILE A 270 11.25 14.17 -27.08
CA ILE A 270 10.72 13.06 -27.88
C ILE A 270 10.98 11.78 -27.08
N LEU A 271 9.91 11.12 -26.63
CA LEU A 271 10.01 10.01 -25.69
C LEU A 271 9.61 8.68 -26.35
N CYS A 272 10.39 7.63 -26.06
CA CYS A 272 10.04 6.25 -26.33
C CYS A 272 10.80 5.34 -25.36
N GLY A 273 10.32 4.11 -25.21
CA GLY A 273 11.01 3.04 -24.50
C GLY A 273 11.23 1.84 -25.42
N LYS A 274 12.20 0.99 -25.09
CA LYS A 274 12.34 -0.31 -25.76
C LYS A 274 11.25 -1.27 -25.27
N THR A 275 10.81 -2.20 -26.11
CA THR A 275 9.79 -3.21 -25.77
C THR A 275 10.09 -3.95 -24.47
N GLU A 276 11.36 -4.28 -24.23
CA GLU A 276 11.82 -4.97 -23.02
C GLU A 276 11.55 -4.20 -21.72
N SER A 277 11.35 -2.88 -21.78
CA SER A 277 10.98 -2.05 -20.63
C SER A 277 9.59 -2.36 -20.07
N ILE A 278 8.71 -2.99 -20.85
CA ILE A 278 7.42 -3.51 -20.36
C ILE A 278 7.64 -4.55 -19.25
N LYS A 279 8.81 -5.21 -19.20
CA LYS A 279 9.16 -6.10 -18.08
C LYS A 279 9.13 -5.38 -16.74
N SER A 280 9.46 -4.08 -16.68
CA SER A 280 9.33 -3.29 -15.44
C SER A 280 7.88 -3.13 -14.99
N LEU A 281 6.95 -2.89 -15.94
CA LEU A 281 5.51 -2.81 -15.65
C LEU A 281 4.98 -4.15 -15.14
N LYS A 282 5.29 -5.23 -15.87
CA LYS A 282 4.94 -6.60 -15.44
C LYS A 282 5.53 -6.93 -14.08
N ALA A 283 6.75 -6.47 -13.83
CA ALA A 283 7.46 -6.71 -12.58
C ALA A 283 6.89 -5.95 -11.40
N ILE A 284 6.00 -4.95 -11.53
CA ILE A 284 5.24 -4.40 -10.39
C ILE A 284 3.82 -4.98 -10.28
N GLY A 285 3.43 -5.87 -11.21
CA GLY A 285 2.11 -6.49 -11.24
C GLY A 285 1.08 -5.73 -12.08
N THR A 286 1.49 -4.78 -12.92
CA THR A 286 0.59 -3.98 -13.76
C THR A 286 -0.37 -4.85 -14.56
N ASN A 287 -1.65 -4.52 -14.47
CA ASN A 287 -2.71 -5.17 -15.25
C ASN A 287 -3.68 -4.18 -15.90
N ILE A 288 -3.60 -2.89 -15.56
CA ILE A 288 -4.32 -1.80 -16.20
C ILE A 288 -3.32 -0.68 -16.54
N VAL A 289 -3.35 -0.19 -17.77
CA VAL A 289 -2.49 0.90 -18.25
C VAL A 289 -3.34 2.05 -18.80
N ASP A 290 -3.20 3.23 -18.22
CA ASP A 290 -3.72 4.47 -18.78
C ASP A 290 -2.77 5.00 -19.85
N LEU A 291 -3.30 5.28 -21.04
CA LEU A 291 -2.57 5.72 -22.22
C LEU A 291 -2.82 7.19 -22.57
N ASN A 292 -3.30 8.02 -21.64
CA ASN A 292 -3.55 9.45 -21.92
C ASN A 292 -2.29 10.33 -22.08
N GLY A 293 -1.09 9.76 -21.95
CA GLY A 293 0.18 10.46 -22.07
C GLY A 293 0.32 11.34 -23.32
N ASN A 294 0.88 12.53 -23.16
CA ASN A 294 1.09 13.47 -24.27
C ASN A 294 2.24 13.08 -25.22
N HIS A 295 2.99 12.02 -24.90
CA HIS A 295 4.13 11.51 -25.70
C HIS A 295 3.86 10.15 -26.38
N GLN A 296 2.60 9.72 -26.46
CA GLN A 296 2.26 8.42 -27.03
C GLN A 296 2.63 8.29 -28.52
N THR A 297 2.43 9.35 -29.31
CA THR A 297 2.64 9.33 -30.78
C THR A 297 3.89 10.09 -31.23
N ASP A 298 4.87 10.31 -30.36
CA ASP A 298 6.11 11.02 -30.68
C ASP A 298 6.88 10.38 -31.86
N PHE A 299 6.77 9.07 -32.03
CA PHE A 299 7.30 8.30 -33.16
C PHE A 299 6.21 7.84 -34.15
N GLY A 300 5.07 8.52 -34.15
CA GLY A 300 3.94 8.23 -35.02
C GLY A 300 2.99 7.15 -34.49
N THR A 301 1.83 7.05 -35.12
CA THR A 301 0.74 6.17 -34.70
C THR A 301 1.05 4.69 -34.89
N GLU A 302 1.91 4.35 -35.85
CA GLU A 302 2.36 2.97 -36.06
C GLU A 302 3.08 2.42 -34.83
N LYS A 303 3.99 3.21 -34.23
CA LYS A 303 4.72 2.82 -33.02
C LYS A 303 3.85 2.81 -31.78
N PHE A 304 2.84 3.67 -31.72
CA PHE A 304 1.83 3.59 -30.67
C PHE A 304 0.99 2.31 -30.78
N LEU A 305 0.58 1.90 -31.98
CA LEU A 305 -0.12 0.64 -32.20
C LEU A 305 0.74 -0.57 -31.85
N GLU A 306 2.03 -0.55 -32.21
CA GLU A 306 3.00 -1.57 -31.80
C GLU A 306 3.07 -1.67 -30.26
N SER A 307 3.17 -0.54 -29.57
CA SER A 307 3.15 -0.46 -28.10
C SER A 307 1.87 -1.04 -27.50
N ILE A 308 0.70 -0.75 -28.06
CA ILE A 308 -0.57 -1.33 -27.62
C ILE A 308 -0.54 -2.86 -27.77
N GLY A 309 -0.02 -3.37 -28.90
CA GLY A 309 0.16 -4.80 -29.13
C GLY A 309 1.01 -5.47 -28.04
N HIS A 310 2.13 -4.85 -27.66
CA HIS A 310 3.00 -5.36 -26.59
C HIS A 310 2.32 -5.40 -25.22
N LEU A 311 1.41 -4.46 -24.91
CA LEU A 311 0.61 -4.48 -23.69
C LEU A 311 -0.40 -5.64 -23.71
N GLU A 312 -1.11 -5.82 -24.83
CA GLU A 312 -2.07 -6.92 -25.03
C GLU A 312 -1.39 -8.29 -24.91
N GLU A 313 -0.22 -8.48 -25.53
CA GLU A 313 0.58 -9.71 -25.45
C GLU A 313 1.03 -10.04 -24.02
N ASN A 314 1.17 -9.02 -23.16
CA ASN A 314 1.50 -9.19 -21.75
C ASN A 314 0.27 -9.28 -20.84
N GLY A 315 -0.94 -9.33 -21.40
CA GLY A 315 -2.19 -9.46 -20.64
C GLY A 315 -2.58 -8.18 -19.88
N MET A 316 -2.04 -7.03 -20.28
CA MET A 316 -2.36 -5.74 -19.68
C MET A 316 -3.53 -5.12 -20.43
N GLN A 317 -4.58 -4.75 -19.70
CA GLN A 317 -5.71 -3.99 -20.27
C GLN A 317 -5.33 -2.52 -20.35
N TYR A 318 -5.88 -1.78 -21.31
CA TYR A 318 -5.61 -0.36 -21.46
C TYR A 318 -6.89 0.49 -21.61
N PHE A 319 -6.76 1.79 -21.36
CA PHE A 319 -7.79 2.81 -21.54
C PHE A 319 -7.13 4.19 -21.73
N GLY A 320 -7.90 5.25 -22.01
CA GLY A 320 -7.37 6.62 -22.15
C GLY A 320 -6.64 6.92 -23.45
N GLY A 321 -6.39 5.89 -24.26
CA GLY A 321 -5.86 5.93 -25.62
C GLY A 321 -6.20 4.63 -26.32
N GLY A 322 -6.06 4.58 -27.64
CA GLY A 322 -6.49 3.40 -28.37
C GLY A 322 -6.17 3.42 -29.86
N LYS A 323 -6.58 2.34 -30.51
CA LYS A 323 -6.31 2.05 -31.92
C LYS A 323 -7.01 3.02 -32.89
N ASN A 324 -8.07 3.68 -32.41
CA ASN A 324 -8.85 4.70 -33.10
C ASN A 324 -9.66 5.52 -32.08
N GLU A 325 -10.47 6.50 -32.53
CA GLU A 325 -11.25 7.37 -31.63
C GLU A 325 -12.26 6.61 -30.75
N THR A 326 -12.89 5.55 -31.29
CA THR A 326 -13.85 4.73 -30.53
C THR A 326 -13.17 3.92 -29.44
N ASP A 327 -12.04 3.29 -29.75
CA ASP A 327 -11.25 2.50 -28.79
C ASP A 327 -10.65 3.40 -27.70
N ALA A 328 -10.10 4.57 -28.07
CA ALA A 328 -9.54 5.53 -27.12
C ALA A 328 -10.59 6.06 -26.13
N ALA A 329 -11.84 6.24 -26.59
CA ALA A 329 -12.94 6.74 -25.77
C ALA A 329 -13.65 5.65 -24.94
N LYS A 330 -13.22 4.39 -25.02
CA LYS A 330 -13.88 3.27 -24.37
C LYS A 330 -13.72 3.34 -22.85
N ILE A 331 -14.84 3.15 -22.14
CA ILE A 331 -14.82 2.95 -20.69
C ILE A 331 -14.32 1.54 -20.40
N LEU A 332 -13.25 1.42 -19.61
CA LEU A 332 -12.77 0.13 -19.14
C LEU A 332 -13.50 -0.23 -17.85
N TYR A 333 -14.19 -1.37 -17.83
CA TYR A 333 -14.78 -1.92 -16.61
C TYR A 333 -13.95 -3.12 -16.14
N LYS A 334 -13.48 -3.08 -14.89
CA LYS A 334 -12.78 -4.20 -14.23
C LYS A 334 -13.60 -4.71 -13.06
N GLU A 335 -14.01 -5.96 -13.13
CA GLU A 335 -14.69 -6.62 -12.02
C GLU A 335 -13.74 -7.60 -11.32
N THR A 336 -13.64 -7.51 -9.99
CA THR A 336 -12.83 -8.42 -9.15
C THR A 336 -13.57 -8.65 -7.84
N SER A 337 -13.75 -9.92 -7.46
CA SER A 337 -14.44 -10.34 -6.22
C SER A 337 -15.78 -9.62 -5.98
N GLY A 338 -16.57 -9.42 -7.04
CA GLY A 338 -17.88 -8.77 -6.99
C GLY A 338 -17.85 -7.25 -6.80
N THR A 339 -16.69 -6.61 -6.94
CA THR A 339 -16.56 -5.14 -7.05
C THR A 339 -16.21 -4.78 -8.48
N LYS A 340 -16.99 -3.91 -9.10
CA LYS A 340 -16.79 -3.43 -10.46
C LYS A 340 -16.33 -1.98 -10.45
N ILE A 341 -15.12 -1.72 -10.97
CA ILE A 341 -14.54 -0.38 -11.09
C ILE A 341 -14.55 0.03 -12.56
N ALA A 342 -15.03 1.24 -12.84
CA ALA A 342 -14.95 1.87 -14.15
C ALA A 342 -13.75 2.82 -14.22
N PHE A 343 -13.03 2.81 -15.33
CA PHE A 343 -11.87 3.66 -15.60
C PHE A 343 -12.13 4.47 -16.86
N LEU A 344 -12.00 5.79 -16.74
CA LEU A 344 -12.06 6.74 -17.84
C LEU A 344 -10.81 7.62 -17.78
N SER A 345 -10.39 8.13 -18.92
CA SER A 345 -9.19 8.97 -18.95
C SER A 345 -9.23 9.93 -20.13
N TYR A 346 -8.71 11.14 -19.93
CA TYR A 346 -8.76 12.22 -20.92
C TYR A 346 -7.43 12.98 -21.01
N ALA A 347 -6.97 13.21 -22.24
CA ALA A 347 -5.79 14.02 -22.51
C ALA A 347 -6.15 15.51 -22.58
N TYR A 348 -6.42 16.12 -21.43
CA TYR A 348 -6.86 17.52 -21.34
C TYR A 348 -5.87 18.47 -22.01
N PHE A 349 -4.58 18.34 -21.71
CA PHE A 349 -3.53 19.22 -22.25
C PHE A 349 -3.51 19.22 -23.79
N ASP A 350 -3.42 18.03 -24.41
CA ASP A 350 -3.41 17.90 -25.86
C ASP A 350 -4.70 18.39 -26.51
N SER A 351 -5.82 18.22 -25.82
CA SER A 351 -7.15 18.61 -26.31
C SER A 351 -7.29 20.13 -26.47
N LEU A 352 -6.49 20.93 -25.76
CA LEU A 352 -6.43 22.39 -25.95
C LEU A 352 -5.95 22.77 -27.37
N ASN A 353 -5.23 21.88 -28.05
CA ASN A 353 -4.75 22.06 -29.43
C ASN A 353 -5.78 21.57 -30.48
N GLY A 354 -6.95 21.08 -30.05
CA GLY A 354 -8.04 20.63 -30.91
C GLY A 354 -7.94 19.16 -31.37
N LYS A 355 -9.06 18.63 -31.87
CA LYS A 355 -9.18 17.19 -32.26
C LYS A 355 -8.22 16.72 -33.35
N ALA A 356 -7.69 17.64 -34.17
CA ALA A 356 -6.74 17.30 -35.22
C ALA A 356 -5.29 17.16 -34.70
N TYR A 357 -5.02 17.57 -33.46
CA TYR A 357 -3.68 17.49 -32.86
C TYR A 357 -3.11 16.07 -32.95
N ARG A 358 -1.81 15.95 -33.25
CA ARG A 358 -1.19 14.70 -33.70
C ARG A 358 -1.38 13.52 -32.75
N ASN A 359 -1.39 13.80 -31.44
CA ASN A 359 -1.48 12.78 -30.40
C ASN A 359 -2.92 12.35 -30.10
N ILE A 360 -3.93 13.15 -30.48
CA ILE A 360 -5.34 12.86 -30.24
C ILE A 360 -5.86 11.81 -31.26
N ALA A 361 -6.55 10.79 -30.77
CA ALA A 361 -7.27 9.84 -31.62
C ALA A 361 -8.40 10.56 -32.39
N ASN A 362 -8.50 10.31 -33.69
CA ASN A 362 -9.47 11.00 -34.56
C ASN A 362 -9.85 10.11 -35.75
N GLY A 363 -11.13 9.71 -35.83
CA GLY A 363 -11.57 8.68 -36.76
C GLY A 363 -10.75 7.39 -36.56
N GLU A 364 -10.17 6.86 -37.64
CA GLU A 364 -9.32 5.65 -37.62
C GLU A 364 -7.88 5.90 -37.16
N ARG A 365 -7.48 7.15 -36.89
CA ARG A 365 -6.13 7.45 -36.41
C ARG A 365 -6.03 7.09 -34.92
N ALA A 366 -5.09 6.22 -34.59
CA ALA A 366 -4.73 5.90 -33.21
C ALA A 366 -4.21 7.12 -32.45
N GLY A 367 -4.44 7.15 -31.13
CA GLY A 367 -3.99 8.22 -30.25
C GLY A 367 -4.69 8.21 -28.90
N VAL A 368 -4.54 9.30 -28.17
CA VAL A 368 -5.12 9.49 -26.82
C VAL A 368 -6.54 10.06 -26.88
N ASN A 369 -7.31 9.82 -25.82
CA ASN A 369 -8.71 10.21 -25.76
C ASN A 369 -8.87 11.74 -25.60
N PHE A 370 -9.68 12.33 -26.48
CA PHE A 370 -9.95 13.77 -26.47
C PHE A 370 -10.86 14.17 -25.31
N TYR A 371 -10.48 15.21 -24.58
CA TYR A 371 -11.32 15.83 -23.57
C TYR A 371 -12.38 16.74 -24.21
N ASN A 372 -13.64 16.46 -23.89
CA ASN A 372 -14.76 17.35 -24.16
C ASN A 372 -15.71 17.29 -22.95
N LEU A 373 -16.08 18.43 -22.37
CA LEU A 373 -16.86 18.50 -21.14
C LEU A 373 -18.19 17.75 -21.23
N GLU A 374 -18.95 17.91 -22.33
CA GLU A 374 -20.25 17.27 -22.50
C GLU A 374 -20.11 15.75 -22.63
N LYS A 375 -19.17 15.28 -23.48
CA LYS A 375 -18.89 13.86 -23.63
C LYS A 375 -18.38 13.24 -22.33
N MET A 376 -17.53 13.95 -21.59
CA MET A 376 -17.02 13.52 -20.29
C MET A 376 -18.18 13.33 -19.31
N ASN A 377 -19.07 14.31 -19.17
CA ASN A 377 -20.22 14.22 -18.28
C ASN A 377 -21.12 13.03 -18.62
N LEU A 378 -21.39 12.78 -19.90
CA LEU A 378 -22.20 11.64 -20.34
C LEU A 378 -21.53 10.30 -20.03
N ASN A 379 -20.24 10.18 -20.34
CA ASN A 379 -19.47 8.95 -20.10
C ASN A 379 -19.34 8.65 -18.60
N VAL A 380 -19.09 9.66 -17.76
CA VAL A 380 -18.99 9.50 -16.31
C VAL A 380 -20.35 9.12 -15.72
N ALA A 381 -21.44 9.75 -16.16
CA ALA A 381 -22.79 9.37 -15.74
C ALA A 381 -23.18 7.95 -16.20
N GLU A 382 -22.71 7.49 -17.37
CA GLU A 382 -22.87 6.10 -17.80
C GLU A 382 -22.08 5.14 -16.90
N ALA A 383 -20.81 5.45 -16.63
CA ALA A 383 -19.95 4.64 -15.77
C ALA A 383 -20.52 4.50 -14.35
N SER A 384 -21.00 5.59 -13.77
CA SER A 384 -21.60 5.63 -12.43
C SER A 384 -22.85 4.74 -12.32
N LYS A 385 -23.63 4.59 -13.39
CA LYS A 385 -24.79 3.67 -13.43
C LYS A 385 -24.41 2.20 -13.55
N ASN A 386 -23.20 1.90 -14.02
CA ASN A 386 -22.79 0.57 -14.47
C ASN A 386 -21.61 0.00 -13.66
N SER A 387 -21.19 0.64 -12.57
CA SER A 387 -20.08 0.24 -11.72
C SER A 387 -20.30 0.65 -10.26
N ASP A 388 -19.53 0.06 -9.35
CA ASP A 388 -19.56 0.40 -7.92
C ASP A 388 -18.65 1.59 -7.59
N PHE A 389 -17.65 1.85 -8.45
CA PHE A 389 -16.68 2.94 -8.27
C PHE A 389 -16.16 3.45 -9.62
N VAL A 390 -16.13 4.76 -9.80
CA VAL A 390 -15.66 5.41 -11.04
C VAL A 390 -14.37 6.18 -10.79
N VAL A 391 -13.31 5.83 -11.53
CA VAL A 391 -12.03 6.53 -11.56
C VAL A 391 -11.89 7.29 -12.88
N VAL A 392 -11.50 8.57 -12.79
CA VAL A 392 -11.22 9.40 -13.96
C VAL A 392 -9.82 10.00 -13.89
N ASP A 393 -8.98 9.69 -14.88
CA ASP A 393 -7.61 10.17 -14.97
C ASP A 393 -7.50 11.32 -15.99
N TYR A 394 -6.60 12.26 -15.72
CA TYR A 394 -6.34 13.41 -16.59
C TYR A 394 -4.85 13.63 -16.80
N GLN A 395 -4.41 13.55 -18.05
CA GLN A 395 -3.18 14.20 -18.53
C GLN A 395 -3.46 15.70 -18.64
N PHE A 396 -3.29 16.40 -17.52
CA PHE A 396 -3.61 17.82 -17.35
C PHE A 396 -2.39 18.70 -17.64
N ASN A 397 -2.47 20.01 -17.42
CA ASN A 397 -1.33 20.90 -17.64
C ASN A 397 -0.18 20.61 -16.66
N GLU A 398 1.04 20.56 -17.20
CA GLU A 398 2.28 20.45 -16.45
C GLU A 398 2.47 21.64 -15.50
N THR A 399 2.61 21.39 -14.20
CA THR A 399 2.83 22.44 -13.18
C THR A 399 3.60 21.86 -11.98
N TYR A 400 4.80 22.39 -11.76
CA TYR A 400 5.71 22.00 -10.68
C TYR A 400 5.38 22.73 -9.37
N SER A 401 4.21 22.46 -8.80
CA SER A 401 3.73 23.07 -7.55
C SER A 401 2.88 22.06 -6.78
N TYR A 402 2.99 22.05 -5.45
CA TYR A 402 2.10 21.23 -4.60
C TYR A 402 0.66 21.70 -4.70
N THR A 403 0.44 23.01 -4.83
CA THR A 403 -0.89 23.58 -5.02
C THR A 403 -1.32 23.43 -6.47
N PRO A 404 -2.50 22.83 -6.74
CA PRO A 404 -3.03 22.65 -8.09
C PRO A 404 -3.49 23.97 -8.71
N LEU A 405 -3.60 24.00 -10.03
CA LEU A 405 -4.13 25.16 -10.75
C LEU A 405 -5.62 25.35 -10.45
N LEU A 406 -6.10 26.59 -10.46
CA LEU A 406 -7.54 26.89 -10.28
C LEU A 406 -8.40 26.14 -11.30
N LYS A 407 -7.97 26.10 -12.57
CA LYS A 407 -8.69 25.38 -13.62
C LYS A 407 -8.69 23.86 -13.42
N GLN A 408 -7.61 23.31 -12.87
CA GLN A 408 -7.51 21.90 -12.52
C GLN A 408 -8.54 21.53 -11.45
N ARG A 409 -8.66 22.35 -10.39
CA ARG A 409 -9.70 22.20 -9.37
C ARG A 409 -11.10 22.25 -9.96
N GLU A 410 -11.38 23.22 -10.83
CA GLU A 410 -12.67 23.37 -11.48
C GLU A 410 -13.06 22.12 -12.28
N VAL A 411 -12.16 21.62 -13.13
CA VAL A 411 -12.39 20.44 -13.98
C VAL A 411 -12.52 19.16 -13.15
N PHE A 412 -11.69 18.99 -12.11
CA PHE A 412 -11.70 17.76 -11.32
C PHE A 412 -12.93 17.70 -10.42
N ARG A 413 -13.33 18.82 -9.81
CA ARG A 413 -14.59 18.90 -9.06
C ARG A 413 -15.81 18.70 -9.95
N SER A 414 -15.84 19.28 -11.16
CA SER A 414 -16.97 19.04 -12.07
C SER A 414 -17.08 17.59 -12.54
N THR A 415 -15.96 16.86 -12.57
CA THR A 415 -15.93 15.42 -12.86
C THR A 415 -16.53 14.62 -11.71
N ILE A 416 -16.25 14.98 -10.45
CA ILE A 416 -16.94 14.42 -9.28
C ILE A 416 -18.44 14.72 -9.35
N ASP A 417 -18.83 15.97 -9.66
CA ASP A 417 -20.24 16.36 -9.79
C ASP A 417 -20.98 15.58 -10.89
N ALA A 418 -20.27 15.13 -11.93
CA ALA A 418 -20.83 14.27 -12.99
C ALA A 418 -21.03 12.81 -12.57
N GLY A 419 -20.48 12.39 -11.42
CA GLY A 419 -20.65 11.05 -10.86
C GLY A 419 -19.38 10.23 -10.67
N ALA A 420 -18.18 10.84 -10.80
CA ALA A 420 -16.93 10.16 -10.47
C ALA A 420 -16.74 10.02 -8.95
N ASP A 421 -16.09 8.94 -8.52
CA ASP A 421 -15.75 8.71 -7.12
C ASP A 421 -14.30 9.07 -6.79
N MET A 422 -13.44 9.02 -7.80
CA MET A 422 -12.04 9.39 -7.71
C MET A 422 -11.60 10.09 -8.99
N VAL A 423 -10.86 11.20 -8.84
CA VAL A 423 -10.22 11.90 -9.96
C VAL A 423 -8.72 11.97 -9.71
N ILE A 424 -7.94 11.65 -10.74
CA ILE A 424 -6.48 11.63 -10.70
C ILE A 424 -5.92 12.58 -11.76
N GLY A 425 -5.01 13.46 -11.36
CA GLY A 425 -4.16 14.19 -12.27
C GLY A 425 -2.78 13.54 -12.40
N VAL A 426 -2.30 13.51 -13.63
CA VAL A 426 -0.92 13.17 -13.99
C VAL A 426 -0.30 14.34 -14.75
N GLN A 427 0.96 14.23 -15.19
CA GLN A 427 1.76 15.30 -15.81
C GLN A 427 2.25 16.42 -14.87
N SER A 428 1.85 16.45 -13.59
CA SER A 428 2.44 17.39 -12.62
C SER A 428 3.90 17.10 -12.28
N HIS A 429 4.33 15.84 -12.51
CA HIS A 429 5.66 15.28 -12.20
C HIS A 429 6.15 15.41 -10.75
N GLN A 430 5.34 15.99 -9.87
CA GLN A 430 5.48 15.97 -8.42
C GLN A 430 4.09 15.74 -7.78
N PRO A 431 4.04 15.27 -6.53
CA PRO A 431 2.79 15.17 -5.81
C PRO A 431 2.13 16.55 -5.67
N GLN A 432 0.82 16.59 -5.80
CA GLN A 432 0.01 17.77 -5.51
C GLN A 432 -0.99 17.46 -4.40
N GLU A 433 -1.67 18.51 -3.94
CA GLU A 433 -2.72 18.41 -2.92
C GLU A 433 -3.72 17.29 -3.20
N ILE A 434 -4.24 16.74 -2.11
CA ILE A 434 -5.31 15.77 -2.05
C ILE A 434 -6.52 16.49 -1.47
N GLU A 435 -7.69 16.25 -2.03
CA GLU A 435 -8.91 16.90 -1.62
C GLU A 435 -10.05 15.90 -1.48
N PHE A 436 -10.78 15.94 -0.36
CA PHE A 436 -12.12 15.37 -0.29
C PHE A 436 -13.13 16.42 -0.73
N TYR A 437 -13.83 16.15 -1.83
CA TYR A 437 -14.89 17.00 -2.38
C TYR A 437 -16.17 16.18 -2.49
N ASN A 438 -17.25 16.61 -1.84
CA ASN A 438 -18.52 15.86 -1.75
C ASN A 438 -18.32 14.39 -1.32
N ASP A 439 -17.49 14.15 -0.31
CA ASP A 439 -17.11 12.83 0.20
C ASP A 439 -16.38 11.91 -0.80
N LYS A 440 -15.97 12.44 -1.96
CA LYS A 440 -15.17 11.76 -2.98
C LYS A 440 -13.74 12.28 -2.97
N ILE A 441 -12.80 11.50 -3.51
CA ILE A 441 -11.36 11.80 -3.40
C ILE A 441 -10.79 12.35 -4.71
N ILE A 442 -10.01 13.42 -4.62
CA ILE A 442 -9.28 14.00 -5.74
C ILE A 442 -7.80 13.97 -5.41
N PHE A 443 -7.02 13.37 -6.31
CA PHE A 443 -5.55 13.44 -6.31
C PHE A 443 -5.14 14.36 -7.44
N TYR A 444 -4.70 15.58 -7.14
CA TYR A 444 -4.37 16.53 -8.20
C TYR A 444 -3.10 16.14 -8.98
N GLY A 445 -2.18 15.42 -8.34
CA GLY A 445 -0.93 14.99 -8.94
C GLY A 445 -0.29 13.88 -8.11
N LEU A 446 0.06 12.77 -8.74
CA LEU A 446 0.72 11.64 -8.07
C LEU A 446 2.24 11.71 -8.11
N GLY A 447 2.83 12.59 -8.92
CA GLY A 447 4.27 12.64 -9.15
C GLY A 447 4.77 11.57 -10.11
N ASN A 448 6.08 11.34 -10.12
CA ASN A 448 6.71 10.37 -11.02
C ASN A 448 6.80 8.98 -10.39
N LEU A 449 6.53 7.94 -11.19
CA LEU A 449 6.86 6.55 -10.84
C LEU A 449 8.21 6.17 -11.46
N PHE A 450 8.24 6.00 -12.79
CA PHE A 450 9.46 5.71 -13.56
C PHE A 450 9.69 6.84 -14.55
N PHE A 451 10.31 7.93 -14.11
CA PHE A 451 10.71 9.03 -14.97
C PHE A 451 11.98 9.69 -14.42
N ASP A 452 12.92 10.09 -15.26
CA ASP A 452 14.27 10.49 -14.84
C ASP A 452 14.41 11.94 -14.32
N GLN A 453 13.32 12.60 -13.98
CA GLN A 453 13.32 14.00 -13.54
C GLN A 453 13.86 14.19 -12.11
N MET A 454 15.18 14.27 -12.01
CA MET A 454 15.91 14.38 -10.73
C MET A 454 16.35 15.81 -10.38
N TRP A 455 15.95 16.82 -11.14
CA TRP A 455 16.50 18.19 -11.07
C TRP A 455 16.00 19.00 -9.86
N SER A 456 14.96 18.55 -9.15
CA SER A 456 14.55 19.10 -7.86
C SER A 456 14.11 17.99 -6.91
N GLU A 457 14.00 18.31 -5.62
CA GLU A 457 13.45 17.35 -4.66
C GLU A 457 11.97 17.02 -4.92
N PRO A 458 11.06 17.99 -5.17
CA PRO A 458 9.66 17.69 -5.46
C PRO A 458 9.44 16.75 -6.65
N THR A 459 10.18 16.90 -7.75
CA THR A 459 10.02 16.02 -8.94
C THR A 459 10.50 14.59 -8.73
N ARG A 460 11.23 14.35 -7.64
CA ARG A 460 11.65 13.01 -7.21
C ARG A 460 10.61 12.35 -6.31
N GLN A 461 9.66 13.09 -5.76
CA GLN A 461 8.65 12.54 -4.89
C GLN A 461 7.55 11.86 -5.72
N GLY A 462 7.01 10.77 -5.19
CA GLY A 462 5.88 10.07 -5.78
C GLY A 462 4.90 9.60 -4.71
N VAL A 463 3.63 9.56 -5.07
CA VAL A 463 2.53 9.09 -4.24
C VAL A 463 1.79 7.98 -4.98
N ILE A 464 1.52 6.89 -4.28
CA ILE A 464 0.81 5.72 -4.81
C ILE A 464 -0.35 5.44 -3.86
N PRO A 465 -1.57 5.94 -4.13
CA PRO A 465 -2.74 5.60 -3.33
C PRO A 465 -3.08 4.12 -3.54
N ARG A 466 -3.28 3.42 -2.43
CA ARG A 466 -3.83 2.07 -2.35
C ARG A 466 -5.22 2.14 -1.78
N LEU A 467 -6.22 1.80 -2.59
CA LEU A 467 -7.61 1.72 -2.19
C LEU A 467 -7.93 0.29 -1.78
N THR A 468 -8.64 0.13 -0.66
CA THR A 468 -9.20 -1.17 -0.25
C THR A 468 -10.71 -1.12 -0.31
N PHE A 469 -11.32 -2.02 -1.07
CA PHE A 469 -12.77 -2.15 -1.19
C PHE A 469 -13.24 -3.45 -0.55
N SER A 470 -14.53 -3.50 -0.19
CA SER A 470 -15.21 -4.73 0.19
C SER A 470 -16.68 -4.64 -0.22
N ASN A 471 -17.18 -5.66 -0.94
CA ASN A 471 -18.56 -5.71 -1.45
C ASN A 471 -18.97 -4.43 -2.22
N GLY A 472 -18.17 -3.97 -3.18
CA GLY A 472 -18.46 -2.76 -3.95
C GLY A 472 -18.16 -1.44 -3.24
N ARG A 473 -17.91 -1.46 -1.91
CA ARG A 473 -17.72 -0.24 -1.13
C ARG A 473 -16.25 0.05 -0.85
N LEU A 474 -15.81 1.28 -1.10
CA LEU A 474 -14.49 1.76 -0.68
C LEU A 474 -14.44 1.85 0.87
N LEU A 475 -13.47 1.15 1.47
CA LEU A 475 -13.28 1.12 2.94
C LEU A 475 -12.22 2.12 3.39
N SER A 476 -11.10 2.18 2.68
CA SER A 476 -9.92 2.92 3.13
C SER A 476 -8.99 3.27 1.96
N ILE A 477 -8.21 4.33 2.17
CA ILE A 477 -7.17 4.82 1.27
C ILE A 477 -5.86 4.87 2.07
N GLU A 478 -4.89 4.02 1.71
CA GLU A 478 -3.51 4.10 2.20
C GLU A 478 -2.67 4.89 1.19
N ILE A 479 -1.94 5.90 1.66
CA ILE A 479 -1.07 6.72 0.80
C ILE A 479 0.35 6.16 0.91
N LEU A 480 0.85 5.45 -0.10
CA LEU A 480 2.26 5.05 -0.14
C LEU A 480 3.09 6.19 -0.74
N THR A 481 4.31 6.38 -0.25
CA THR A 481 5.19 7.48 -0.69
C THR A 481 6.53 6.93 -1.16
N THR A 482 7.02 7.48 -2.26
CA THR A 482 8.30 7.09 -2.87
C THR A 482 9.19 8.30 -3.12
N MET A 483 10.48 8.05 -3.19
CA MET A 483 11.49 9.00 -3.64
C MET A 483 12.31 8.35 -4.75
N LEU A 484 12.53 9.08 -5.84
CA LEU A 484 13.28 8.63 -6.99
C LEU A 484 14.79 8.72 -6.72
N TYR A 485 15.48 7.65 -7.09
CA TYR A 485 16.94 7.52 -7.03
C TYR A 485 17.48 6.99 -8.35
N ASP A 486 18.78 7.25 -8.58
CA ASP A 486 19.53 6.70 -9.70
C ASP A 486 18.85 6.91 -11.06
N TYR A 487 18.13 8.04 -11.21
CA TYR A 487 17.39 8.45 -12.41
C TYR A 487 16.32 7.47 -12.92
N ALA A 488 16.00 6.42 -12.16
CA ALA A 488 15.14 5.35 -12.68
C ALA A 488 14.42 4.54 -11.59
N GLN A 489 14.86 4.57 -10.34
CA GLN A 489 14.41 3.64 -9.32
C GLN A 489 13.70 4.39 -8.17
N PRO A 490 12.36 4.43 -8.16
CA PRO A 490 11.60 4.84 -6.98
C PRO A 490 11.86 3.87 -5.83
N ARG A 491 12.01 4.40 -4.62
CA ARG A 491 12.14 3.62 -3.38
C ARG A 491 11.13 4.15 -2.36
N PHE A 492 10.57 3.28 -1.53
CA PHE A 492 9.73 3.73 -0.42
C PHE A 492 10.50 4.67 0.50
N THR A 493 9.86 5.77 0.87
CA THR A 493 10.46 6.82 1.70
C THR A 493 10.71 6.37 3.13
N THR A 494 11.70 6.96 3.79
CA THR A 494 11.82 6.94 5.25
C THR A 494 10.64 7.68 5.91
N GLU A 495 10.46 7.53 7.22
CA GLU A 495 9.41 8.25 7.97
C GLU A 495 9.52 9.78 7.83
N GLU A 496 10.73 10.32 7.87
CA GLU A 496 10.98 11.76 7.73
C GLU A 496 10.63 12.26 6.32
N GLN A 497 11.10 11.55 5.29
CA GLN A 497 10.78 11.88 3.90
C GLN A 497 9.27 11.80 3.64
N ARG A 498 8.61 10.75 4.15
CA ARG A 498 7.16 10.59 4.08
C ARG A 498 6.45 11.79 4.70
N LYS A 499 6.83 12.19 5.92
CA LYS A 499 6.25 13.35 6.61
C LYS A 499 6.39 14.62 5.78
N ASN A 500 7.56 14.85 5.19
CA ASN A 500 7.83 16.03 4.36
C ASN A 500 7.01 16.05 3.06
N ILE A 501 6.69 14.89 2.47
CA ILE A 501 5.76 14.82 1.34
C ILE A 501 4.34 15.12 1.82
N LEU A 502 3.87 14.39 2.84
CA LEU A 502 2.48 14.40 3.28
C LEU A 502 2.02 15.77 3.82
N ILE A 503 2.87 16.51 4.52
CA ILE A 503 2.53 17.85 5.05
C ILE A 503 2.16 18.86 3.94
N ASN A 504 2.68 18.65 2.72
CA ASN A 504 2.43 19.53 1.59
C ASN A 504 1.17 19.17 0.81
N ILE A 505 0.67 17.93 0.93
CA ILE A 505 -0.39 17.42 0.06
C ILE A 505 -1.65 16.96 0.78
N LEU A 506 -1.62 16.69 2.09
CA LEU A 506 -2.81 16.24 2.80
C LEU A 506 -3.85 17.36 2.94
N PRO A 507 -5.17 17.04 2.94
CA PRO A 507 -6.24 18.04 2.97
C PRO A 507 -6.19 18.98 4.17
N GLU A 508 -5.81 18.45 5.33
CA GLU A 508 -5.53 19.26 6.52
C GLU A 508 -4.02 19.32 6.73
N LYS A 509 -3.48 20.54 6.71
CA LYS A 509 -2.06 20.75 6.97
C LYS A 509 -1.76 20.39 8.43
N ILE A 510 -0.79 19.51 8.61
CA ILE A 510 -0.25 19.16 9.91
C ILE A 510 0.49 20.41 10.42
N ASN A 511 -0.06 21.09 11.42
CA ASN A 511 0.61 22.22 12.09
C ASN A 511 1.72 21.75 13.02
#